data_AF-A0A4V1ZB10-F1
#
_entry.id   AF-A0A4V1ZB10-F1
#
_cell.length_a   1.000
_cell.length_b   1.000
_cell.length_c   1.000
_cell.angle_alpha   90.00
_cell.angle_beta   90.00
_cell.angle_gamma   90.00
#
_symmetry.space_group_name_H-M   'P 1'
#
loop_
_entity.id
_entity.type
_entity.pdbx_description
1 polymer ?
#
loop_
_entity_poly.entity_id
_entity_poly.type
_entity_poly.pdbx_seq_one_letter_code
_entity_poly.pdbx_strand_id
1 'polypeptide(L)'
;MSSRTLINLQAFQAENKFADAVWEARGLNSSASELLAHMKSLFNDCTEKLIIQVQQGTTKRQLKQTLVMGLTTFDSGDYDTEEKEFIADRIYELAQLVEVDMKDELNTWSYGNALSALIEVFKSVKPQKAAPALTQECTKCKAVLETFILEKREAIPSACFMVAQCQACFELNLIEIPDGVARMHCGKYNALQRLNRRQCTSEQAKAKLEQLKNSKE
;
A
#
# COMPACT_ATOMS: atom_id res chain seq x y z
N MET A 1 3.93 -20.04 -24.73
CA MET A 1 3.68 -18.58 -24.60
C MET A 1 3.26 -18.01 -25.94
N SER A 2 2.57 -16.86 -25.95
CA SER A 2 1.96 -16.31 -27.17
C SER A 2 2.94 -15.45 -27.98
N SER A 3 2.71 -15.33 -29.30
CA SER A 3 3.41 -14.36 -30.16
C SER A 3 3.29 -12.91 -29.64
N ARG A 4 2.21 -12.60 -28.92
CA ARG A 4 1.99 -11.30 -28.28
C ARG A 4 2.98 -11.00 -27.15
N THR A 5 3.37 -12.01 -26.36
CA THR A 5 4.38 -11.86 -25.30
C THR A 5 5.72 -11.41 -25.89
N LEU A 6 6.12 -12.01 -27.02
CA LEU A 6 7.36 -11.67 -27.71
C LEU A 6 7.36 -10.23 -28.23
N ILE A 7 6.26 -9.82 -28.87
CA ILE A 7 6.07 -8.44 -29.36
C ILE A 7 6.18 -7.43 -28.21
N ASN A 8 5.53 -7.72 -27.07
CA ASN A 8 5.57 -6.83 -25.92
C ASN A 8 6.98 -6.73 -25.29
N LEU A 9 7.73 -7.84 -25.22
CA LEU A 9 9.11 -7.81 -24.73
C LEU A 9 10.03 -7.02 -25.66
N GLN A 10 9.87 -7.14 -26.98
CA GLN A 10 10.62 -6.35 -27.95
C GLN A 10 10.28 -4.86 -27.85
N ALA A 11 9.00 -4.52 -27.65
CA ALA A 11 8.56 -3.14 -27.42
C ALA A 11 9.15 -2.58 -26.12
N PHE A 12 9.13 -3.37 -25.04
CA PHE A 12 9.79 -3.00 -23.78
C PHE A 12 11.28 -2.74 -24.01
N GLN A 13 12.00 -3.65 -24.69
CA GLN A 13 13.43 -3.48 -24.96
C GLN A 13 13.73 -2.18 -25.71
N ALA A 14 12.91 -1.82 -26.72
CA ALA A 14 13.07 -0.61 -27.53
C ALA A 14 12.66 0.70 -26.82
N GLU A 15 11.92 0.64 -25.72
CA GLU A 15 11.49 1.82 -24.96
C GLU A 15 12.69 2.61 -24.40
N ASN A 16 12.60 3.94 -24.43
CA ASN A 16 13.51 4.81 -23.68
C ASN A 16 13.08 4.88 -22.20
N LYS A 17 13.26 3.76 -21.50
CA LYS A 17 12.76 3.52 -20.14
C LYS A 17 13.27 4.52 -19.10
N PHE A 18 14.37 5.24 -19.36
CA PHE A 18 15.07 6.09 -18.39
C PHE A 18 15.07 7.57 -18.77
N ALA A 19 14.14 8.01 -19.63
CA ALA A 19 13.95 9.44 -19.87
C ALA A 19 13.36 10.10 -18.61
N ASP A 20 13.70 11.37 -18.35
CA ASP A 20 13.22 12.11 -17.16
C ASP A 20 11.69 12.06 -17.02
N ALA A 21 10.97 12.23 -18.14
CA ALA A 21 9.51 12.16 -18.18
C ALA A 21 8.92 10.84 -17.63
N VAL A 22 9.70 9.74 -17.69
CA VAL A 22 9.28 8.42 -17.20
C VAL A 22 9.41 8.32 -15.67
N TRP A 23 10.39 9.01 -15.09
CA TRP A 23 10.57 9.16 -13.64
C TRP A 23 9.57 10.15 -13.06
N GLU A 24 9.38 11.30 -13.72
CA GLU A 24 8.41 12.32 -13.32
C GLU A 24 6.97 11.77 -13.30
N ALA A 25 6.59 10.96 -14.28
CA ALA A 25 5.27 10.32 -14.31
C ALA A 25 5.01 9.38 -13.12
N ARG A 26 6.07 8.94 -12.44
CA ARG A 26 6.03 8.12 -11.21
C ARG A 26 6.20 8.94 -9.93
N GLY A 27 6.44 10.25 -10.05
CA GLY A 27 6.74 11.13 -8.92
C GLY A 27 8.13 10.92 -8.33
N LEU A 28 9.07 10.40 -9.13
CA LEU A 28 10.45 10.12 -8.74
C LEU A 28 11.40 11.13 -9.39
N ASN A 29 12.55 11.40 -8.77
CA ASN A 29 13.63 12.20 -9.34
C ASN A 29 14.57 11.30 -10.13
N SER A 30 15.02 11.76 -11.30
CA SER A 30 15.95 10.97 -12.11
C SER A 30 17.36 10.97 -11.52
N SER A 31 18.04 9.84 -11.65
CA SER A 31 19.44 9.67 -11.25
C SER A 31 20.42 10.32 -12.25
N ALA A 32 21.70 10.32 -11.88
CA ALA A 32 22.77 10.73 -12.78
C ALA A 32 22.81 9.86 -14.05
N SER A 33 23.16 10.49 -15.18
CA SER A 33 23.14 9.87 -16.52
C SER A 33 23.96 8.57 -16.63
N GLU A 34 25.08 8.47 -15.91
CA GLU A 34 25.92 7.27 -15.88
C GLU A 34 25.20 6.08 -15.23
N LEU A 35 24.50 6.32 -14.11
CA LEU A 35 23.73 5.28 -13.43
C LEU A 35 22.52 4.85 -14.26
N LEU A 36 21.84 5.80 -14.90
CA LEU A 36 20.74 5.49 -15.82
C LEU A 36 21.21 4.62 -17.00
N ALA A 37 22.39 4.90 -17.55
CA ALA A 37 22.97 4.09 -18.61
C ALA A 37 23.30 2.67 -18.13
N HIS A 38 23.85 2.54 -16.91
CA HIS A 38 24.12 1.26 -16.28
C HIS A 38 22.83 0.44 -16.07
N MET A 39 21.83 1.03 -15.42
CA MET A 39 20.52 0.39 -15.19
C MET A 39 19.91 -0.06 -16.52
N LYS A 40 19.93 0.82 -17.54
CA LYS A 40 19.42 0.50 -18.87
C LYS A 40 20.10 -0.72 -19.49
N SER A 41 21.42 -0.84 -19.35
CA SER A 41 22.14 -2.02 -19.82
C SER A 41 21.64 -3.30 -19.13
N LEU A 42 21.56 -3.29 -17.80
CA LEU A 42 21.12 -4.45 -17.02
C LEU A 42 19.69 -4.89 -17.38
N PHE A 43 18.77 -3.93 -17.54
CA PHE A 43 17.40 -4.23 -17.98
C PHE A 43 17.36 -4.81 -19.39
N ASN A 44 18.15 -4.28 -20.31
CA ASN A 44 18.19 -4.77 -21.68
C ASN A 44 18.76 -6.19 -21.75
N ASP A 45 19.80 -6.50 -20.97
CA ASP A 45 20.38 -7.85 -20.87
C ASP A 45 19.37 -8.86 -20.31
N CYS A 46 18.62 -8.48 -19.28
CA CYS A 46 17.55 -9.31 -18.73
C CYS A 46 16.44 -9.54 -19.77
N THR A 47 16.01 -8.48 -20.45
CA THR A 47 14.94 -8.52 -21.47
C THR A 47 15.34 -9.40 -22.65
N GLU A 48 16.59 -9.31 -23.12
CA GLU A 48 17.11 -10.14 -24.21
C GLU A 48 17.08 -11.63 -23.86
N LYS A 49 17.51 -11.98 -22.65
CA LYS A 49 17.45 -13.37 -22.16
C LYS A 49 16.01 -13.89 -22.12
N LEU A 50 15.06 -13.07 -21.68
CA LEU A 50 13.63 -13.42 -21.69
C LEU A 50 13.10 -13.62 -23.11
N ILE A 51 13.45 -12.74 -24.05
CA ILE A 51 13.07 -12.86 -25.47
C ILE A 51 13.54 -14.21 -26.03
N ILE A 52 14.81 -14.56 -25.83
CA ILE A 52 15.39 -15.84 -26.29
C ILE A 52 14.64 -17.03 -25.67
N GLN A 53 14.40 -16.98 -24.36
CA GLN A 53 13.71 -18.05 -23.63
C GLN A 53 12.23 -18.22 -24.05
N VAL A 54 11.53 -17.12 -24.35
CA VAL A 54 10.17 -17.17 -24.86
C VAL A 54 10.13 -17.78 -26.26
N GLN A 55 11.07 -17.41 -27.14
CA GLN A 55 11.21 -18.00 -28.47
C GLN A 55 11.50 -19.50 -28.43
N GLN A 56 12.28 -19.95 -27.44
CA GLN A 56 12.60 -21.36 -27.23
C GLN A 56 11.47 -22.16 -26.54
N GLY A 57 10.35 -21.52 -26.18
CA GLY A 57 9.21 -22.20 -25.55
C GLY A 57 9.50 -22.68 -24.13
N THR A 58 10.37 -22.00 -23.40
CA THR A 58 10.73 -22.35 -22.01
C THR A 58 9.54 -22.23 -21.04
N THR A 59 9.71 -22.86 -19.88
CA THR A 59 8.67 -22.88 -18.83
C THR A 59 8.65 -21.59 -18.01
N LYS A 60 7.50 -21.27 -17.39
CA LYS A 60 7.37 -20.13 -16.46
C LYS A 60 8.39 -20.17 -15.32
N ARG A 61 8.79 -21.37 -14.87
CA ARG A 61 9.83 -21.54 -13.84
C ARG A 61 11.19 -21.03 -14.31
N GLN A 62 11.57 -21.31 -15.56
CA GLN A 62 12.84 -20.86 -16.13
C GLN A 62 12.83 -19.34 -16.35
N LEU A 63 11.71 -18.80 -16.84
CA LEU A 63 11.53 -17.35 -16.99
C LEU A 63 11.61 -16.64 -15.64
N LYS A 64 11.02 -17.22 -14.59
CA LYS A 64 11.16 -16.74 -13.21
C LYS A 64 12.62 -16.71 -12.77
N GLN A 65 13.37 -17.80 -13.00
CA GLN A 65 14.79 -17.83 -12.67
C GLN A 65 15.58 -16.74 -13.40
N THR A 66 15.27 -16.46 -14.66
CA THR A 66 15.91 -15.38 -15.42
C THR A 66 15.56 -14.00 -14.87
N LEU A 67 14.32 -13.76 -14.45
CA LEU A 67 13.94 -12.52 -13.76
C LEU A 67 14.65 -12.36 -12.42
N VAL A 68 14.75 -13.43 -11.62
CA VAL A 68 15.49 -13.40 -10.34
C VAL A 68 16.97 -13.10 -10.59
N MET A 69 17.59 -13.78 -11.55
CA MET A 69 18.98 -13.50 -11.91
C MET A 69 19.18 -12.05 -12.36
N GLY A 70 18.27 -11.53 -13.20
CA GLY A 70 18.30 -10.13 -13.63
C GLY A 70 18.07 -9.13 -12.48
N LEU A 71 17.24 -9.47 -11.49
CA LEU A 71 17.08 -8.64 -10.30
C LEU A 71 18.35 -8.64 -9.44
N THR A 72 19.00 -9.80 -9.28
CA THR A 72 20.23 -9.92 -8.48
C THR A 72 21.47 -9.29 -9.12
N THR A 73 21.43 -8.89 -10.40
CA THR A 73 22.52 -8.09 -10.98
C THR A 73 22.51 -6.65 -10.48
N PHE A 74 21.40 -6.19 -9.92
CA PHE A 74 21.35 -4.93 -9.19
C PHE A 74 21.69 -5.22 -7.73
N ASP A 75 22.85 -4.77 -7.25
CA ASP A 75 23.13 -4.79 -5.82
C ASP A 75 22.29 -3.71 -5.14
N SER A 76 21.31 -4.13 -4.32
CA SER A 76 20.45 -3.20 -3.59
C SER A 76 21.22 -2.19 -2.73
N GLY A 77 22.47 -2.46 -2.33
CA GLY A 77 23.29 -1.51 -1.58
C GLY A 77 23.66 -0.25 -2.37
N ASP A 78 23.70 -0.35 -3.70
CA ASP A 78 24.20 0.70 -4.59
C ASP A 78 23.12 1.73 -5.00
N TYR A 79 21.88 1.48 -4.63
CA TYR A 79 20.73 2.27 -5.07
C TYR A 79 20.00 2.94 -3.90
N ASP A 80 19.55 4.16 -4.12
CA ASP A 80 18.67 4.86 -3.18
C ASP A 80 17.22 4.32 -3.23
N THR A 81 16.32 4.93 -2.48
CA THR A 81 14.92 4.51 -2.42
C THR A 81 14.19 4.67 -3.75
N GLU A 82 14.39 5.78 -4.45
CA GLU A 82 13.68 6.09 -5.70
C GLU A 82 14.18 5.17 -6.82
N GLU A 83 15.48 4.91 -6.87
CA GLU A 83 16.10 3.96 -7.80
C GLU A 83 15.65 2.52 -7.57
N LYS A 84 15.54 2.10 -6.30
CA LYS A 84 15.02 0.77 -5.94
C LYS A 84 13.58 0.60 -6.35
N GLU A 85 12.73 1.60 -6.11
CA GLU A 85 11.34 1.58 -6.54
C GLU A 85 11.25 1.49 -8.07
N PHE A 86 12.05 2.28 -8.79
CA PHE A 86 12.11 2.23 -10.24
C PHE A 86 12.53 0.85 -10.77
N ILE A 87 13.58 0.26 -10.18
CA ILE A 87 14.08 -1.07 -10.56
C ILE A 87 13.00 -2.13 -10.32
N ALA A 88 12.40 -2.12 -9.12
CA ALA A 88 11.39 -3.09 -8.74
C ALA A 88 10.17 -3.02 -9.66
N ASP A 89 9.70 -1.82 -9.97
CA ASP A 89 8.58 -1.59 -10.89
C ASP A 89 8.88 -2.14 -12.29
N ARG A 90 10.06 -1.87 -12.84
CA ARG A 90 10.42 -2.34 -14.18
C ARG A 90 10.65 -3.84 -14.26
N ILE A 91 11.18 -4.47 -13.21
CA ILE A 91 11.24 -5.94 -13.13
C ILE A 91 9.84 -6.53 -12.99
N TYR A 92 8.95 -5.88 -12.24
CA TYR A 92 7.56 -6.31 -12.11
C TYR A 92 6.82 -6.23 -13.44
N GLU A 93 6.99 -5.16 -14.22
CA GLU A 93 6.45 -5.02 -15.57
C GLU A 93 6.91 -6.18 -16.47
N LEU A 94 8.21 -6.51 -16.48
CA LEU A 94 8.73 -7.68 -17.20
C LEU A 94 8.08 -8.98 -16.74
N ALA A 95 7.93 -9.17 -15.43
CA ALA A 95 7.27 -10.34 -14.86
C ALA A 95 5.81 -10.47 -15.30
N GLN A 96 5.06 -9.36 -15.40
CA GLN A 96 3.70 -9.35 -15.93
C GLN A 96 3.66 -9.73 -17.42
N LEU A 97 4.61 -9.24 -18.23
CA LEU A 97 4.69 -9.59 -19.66
C LEU A 97 4.86 -11.09 -19.89
N VAL A 98 5.63 -11.75 -19.01
CA VAL A 98 5.85 -13.21 -19.05
C VAL A 98 4.96 -13.98 -18.07
N GLU A 99 3.93 -13.35 -17.50
CA GLU A 99 2.97 -13.98 -16.59
C GLU A 99 3.61 -14.80 -15.45
N VAL A 100 4.64 -14.24 -14.82
CA VAL A 100 5.37 -14.80 -13.68
C VAL A 100 5.08 -13.96 -12.44
N ASP A 101 4.83 -14.63 -11.30
CA ASP A 101 4.74 -13.96 -10.00
C ASP A 101 6.14 -13.77 -9.39
N MET A 102 6.47 -12.51 -9.08
CA MET A 102 7.76 -12.06 -8.53
C MET A 102 7.61 -11.28 -7.21
N LYS A 103 6.42 -11.26 -6.59
CA LYS A 103 6.14 -10.39 -5.43
C LYS A 103 7.11 -10.61 -4.27
N ASP A 104 7.35 -11.87 -3.92
CA ASP A 104 8.21 -12.22 -2.78
C ASP A 104 9.67 -11.86 -3.06
N GLU A 105 10.14 -12.09 -4.29
CA GLU A 105 11.50 -11.76 -4.70
C GLU A 105 11.75 -10.25 -4.75
N LEU A 106 10.79 -9.49 -5.28
CA LEU A 106 10.86 -8.02 -5.31
C LEU A 106 10.84 -7.43 -3.89
N ASN A 107 9.93 -7.90 -3.03
CA ASN A 107 9.89 -7.45 -1.63
C ASN A 107 11.19 -7.75 -0.89
N THR A 108 11.75 -8.94 -1.10
CA THR A 108 13.02 -9.35 -0.48
C THR A 108 14.18 -8.51 -0.99
N TRP A 109 14.21 -8.18 -2.28
CA TRP A 109 15.26 -7.35 -2.86
C TRP A 109 15.17 -5.88 -2.42
N SER A 110 13.97 -5.30 -2.41
CA SER A 110 13.77 -3.88 -2.05
C SER A 110 13.97 -3.61 -0.56
N TYR A 111 13.51 -4.53 0.32
CA TYR A 111 13.44 -4.28 1.76
C TYR A 111 14.29 -5.26 2.59
N GLY A 112 14.99 -6.18 1.95
CA GLY A 112 15.73 -7.25 2.61
C GLY A 112 14.80 -8.23 3.35
N ASN A 113 15.40 -9.06 4.21
CA ASN A 113 14.66 -9.99 5.06
C ASN A 113 13.89 -9.30 6.21
N ALA A 114 14.12 -8.00 6.42
CA ALA A 114 13.52 -7.25 7.53
C ALA A 114 12.00 -7.12 7.38
N LEU A 115 11.49 -6.89 6.17
CA LEU A 115 10.04 -6.81 5.92
C LEU A 115 9.37 -8.17 6.14
N SER A 116 9.98 -9.26 5.68
CA SER A 116 9.47 -10.62 5.91
C SER A 116 9.43 -10.97 7.40
N ALA A 117 10.47 -10.58 8.17
CA ALA A 117 10.47 -10.73 9.62
C ALA A 117 9.38 -9.89 10.30
N LEU A 118 9.17 -8.64 9.86
CA LEU A 118 8.10 -7.78 10.37
C LEU A 118 6.72 -8.36 10.06
N ILE A 119 6.49 -8.85 8.84
CA ILE A 119 5.24 -9.48 8.42
C ILE A 119 4.98 -10.76 9.24
N GLU A 120 5.99 -11.61 9.47
CA GLU A 120 5.84 -12.81 10.30
C GLU A 120 5.55 -12.48 11.78
N VAL A 121 6.15 -11.40 12.31
CA VAL A 121 5.80 -10.86 13.63
C VAL A 121 4.34 -10.39 13.65
N PHE A 122 3.86 -9.68 12.61
CA PHE A 122 2.46 -9.25 12.52
C PHE A 122 1.47 -10.40 12.29
N LYS A 123 1.84 -11.44 11.53
CA LYS A 123 1.02 -12.66 11.34
C LYS A 123 0.92 -13.50 12.61
N SER A 124 1.96 -13.49 13.44
CA SER A 124 1.99 -14.21 14.72
C SER A 124 1.18 -13.51 15.82
N VAL A 125 0.82 -12.24 15.63
CA VAL A 125 -0.23 -11.58 16.41
C VAL A 125 -1.58 -12.06 15.89
N LYS A 126 -2.02 -13.22 16.39
CA LYS A 126 -3.45 -13.58 16.31
C LYS A 126 -4.23 -12.40 16.91
N PRO A 127 -5.18 -11.78 16.19
CA PRO A 127 -6.08 -10.84 16.83
C PRO A 127 -6.83 -11.66 17.88
N GLN A 128 -6.46 -11.50 19.15
CA GLN A 128 -7.44 -11.75 20.20
C GLN A 128 -8.65 -10.94 19.78
N LYS A 129 -9.82 -11.57 19.69
CA LYS A 129 -11.09 -10.86 19.51
C LYS A 129 -11.22 -9.92 20.70
N ALA A 130 -10.63 -8.73 20.60
CA ALA A 130 -10.78 -7.70 21.59
C ALA A 130 -12.27 -7.43 21.64
N ALA A 131 -12.89 -7.61 22.81
CA ALA A 131 -14.25 -7.14 23.00
C ALA A 131 -14.26 -5.63 22.68
N PRO A 132 -15.31 -5.10 22.04
CA PRO A 132 -15.38 -3.68 21.77
C PRO A 132 -15.32 -2.90 23.09
N ALA A 133 -14.46 -1.89 23.14
CA ALA A 133 -14.26 -1.09 24.33
C ALA A 133 -15.32 0.00 24.47
N LEU A 134 -15.94 0.40 23.34
CA LEU A 134 -17.11 1.28 23.29
C LEU A 134 -18.12 0.67 22.32
N THR A 135 -19.39 0.68 22.71
CA THR A 135 -20.50 0.30 21.85
C THR A 135 -21.60 1.33 21.95
N GLN A 136 -22.24 1.64 20.82
CA GLN A 136 -23.45 2.44 20.79
C GLN A 136 -24.33 2.02 19.62
N GLU A 137 -25.63 2.24 19.73
CA GLU A 137 -26.54 1.97 18.62
C GLU A 137 -26.53 3.12 17.61
N CYS A 138 -26.65 2.79 16.34
CA CYS A 138 -26.97 3.77 15.31
C CYS A 138 -28.33 4.41 15.63
N THR A 139 -28.37 5.75 15.63
CA THR A 139 -29.57 6.54 15.91
C THR A 139 -30.75 6.24 14.97
N LYS A 140 -30.49 5.78 13.74
CA LYS A 140 -31.51 5.44 12.74
C LYS A 140 -31.83 3.95 12.68
N CYS A 141 -30.86 3.09 12.34
CA CYS A 141 -31.12 1.66 12.06
C CYS A 141 -30.86 0.72 13.24
N LYS A 142 -30.43 1.25 14.39
CA LYS A 142 -30.10 0.46 15.61
C LYS A 142 -28.96 -0.55 15.46
N ALA A 143 -28.26 -0.57 14.32
CA ALA A 143 -27.04 -1.36 14.17
C ALA A 143 -26.00 -0.95 15.23
N VAL A 144 -25.34 -1.92 15.85
CA VAL A 144 -24.30 -1.67 16.86
C VAL A 144 -23.05 -1.12 16.18
N LEU A 145 -22.62 0.05 16.64
CA LEU A 145 -21.39 0.72 16.24
C LEU A 145 -20.33 0.40 17.30
N GLU A 146 -19.30 -0.34 16.90
CA GLU A 146 -18.29 -0.89 17.80
C GLU A 146 -16.95 -0.17 17.62
N THR A 147 -16.37 0.31 18.71
CA THR A 147 -15.01 0.86 18.74
C THR A 147 -14.10 -0.04 19.54
N PHE A 148 -13.06 -0.55 18.90
CA PHE A 148 -12.05 -1.38 19.53
C PHE A 148 -10.86 -0.52 19.91
N ILE A 149 -10.60 -0.35 21.21
CA ILE A 149 -9.40 0.36 21.69
C ILE A 149 -8.24 -0.64 21.68
N LEU A 150 -7.25 -0.39 20.82
CA LEU A 150 -6.07 -1.26 20.65
C LEU A 150 -4.95 -0.90 21.62
N GLU A 151 -4.85 0.39 22.01
CA GLU A 151 -3.79 0.87 22.88
C GLU A 151 -4.28 2.06 23.72
N LYS A 152 -4.02 1.99 25.04
CA LYS A 152 -4.22 3.10 25.97
C LYS A 152 -2.89 3.66 26.47
N ARG A 153 -2.79 4.98 26.62
CA ARG A 153 -1.64 5.68 27.22
C ARG A 153 -2.13 6.78 28.16
N GLU A 154 -1.81 6.69 29.45
CA GLU A 154 -2.34 7.57 30.50
C GLU A 154 -2.02 9.07 30.30
N ALA A 155 -0.97 9.40 29.56
CA ALA A 155 -0.51 10.78 29.37
C ALA A 155 -1.01 11.48 28.08
N ILE A 156 -1.92 10.88 27.30
CA ILE A 156 -2.39 11.47 26.03
C ILE A 156 -3.80 12.09 26.20
N PRO A 157 -3.91 13.44 26.24
CA PRO A 157 -5.18 14.13 26.14
C PRO A 157 -5.72 13.98 24.72
N SER A 158 -6.55 12.97 24.52
CA SER A 158 -7.03 12.48 23.22
C SER A 158 -8.56 12.43 23.14
N ALA A 159 -9.25 12.91 24.18
CA ALA A 159 -10.69 12.95 24.20
C ALA A 159 -11.22 13.79 23.03
N CYS A 160 -12.11 13.20 22.25
CA CYS A 160 -12.70 13.85 21.09
C CYS A 160 -14.11 13.33 20.83
N PHE A 161 -14.90 14.12 20.11
CA PHE A 161 -16.12 13.65 19.49
C PHE A 161 -15.80 13.19 18.06
N MET A 162 -16.24 12.00 17.70
CA MET A 162 -16.05 11.45 16.36
C MET A 162 -17.37 11.47 15.61
N VAL A 163 -17.40 12.13 14.45
CA VAL A 163 -18.49 11.99 13.49
C VAL A 163 -18.29 10.67 12.75
N ALA A 164 -19.21 9.74 12.96
CA ALA A 164 -19.17 8.38 12.43
C ALA A 164 -20.35 8.13 11.49
N GLN A 165 -20.08 7.56 10.33
CA GLN A 165 -21.11 7.12 9.39
C GLN A 165 -21.38 5.63 9.57
N CYS A 166 -22.62 5.26 9.88
CA CYS A 166 -23.04 3.87 9.96
C CYS A 166 -22.88 3.20 8.58
N GLN A 167 -22.21 2.04 8.51
CA GLN A 167 -22.07 1.33 7.23
C GLN A 167 -23.37 0.67 6.76
N ALA A 168 -24.33 0.42 7.66
CA ALA A 168 -25.58 -0.25 7.32
C ALA A 168 -26.65 0.69 6.72
N CYS A 169 -26.71 1.94 7.17
CA CYS A 169 -27.75 2.88 6.73
C CYS A 169 -27.23 4.28 6.36
N PHE A 170 -25.91 4.47 6.37
CA PHE A 170 -25.22 5.73 6.07
C PHE A 170 -25.56 6.92 6.99
N GLU A 171 -26.33 6.69 8.05
CA GLU A 171 -26.66 7.70 9.06
C GLU A 171 -25.40 8.20 9.77
N LEU A 172 -25.32 9.51 9.99
CA LEU A 172 -24.27 10.12 10.79
C LEU A 172 -24.60 10.04 12.28
N ASN A 173 -23.62 9.63 13.07
CA ASN A 173 -23.70 9.47 14.52
C ASN A 173 -22.50 10.19 15.16
N LEU A 174 -22.65 10.56 16.43
CA LEU A 174 -21.55 11.10 17.23
C LEU A 174 -21.06 10.02 18.18
N ILE A 175 -19.76 9.75 18.22
CA ILE A 175 -19.15 8.80 19.17
C ILE A 175 -18.23 9.59 20.09
N GLU A 176 -18.39 9.43 21.40
CA GLU A 176 -17.46 10.02 22.37
C GLU A 176 -16.25 9.11 22.58
N ILE A 177 -15.06 9.60 22.28
CA ILE A 177 -13.82 8.90 22.54
C ILE A 177 -13.21 9.49 23.82
N PRO A 178 -12.92 8.66 24.85
CA PRO A 178 -12.32 9.13 26.09
C PRO A 178 -10.84 9.48 25.93
N ASP A 179 -10.27 10.10 26.97
CA ASP A 179 -8.84 10.33 27.04
C ASP A 179 -8.03 9.03 27.12
N GLY A 180 -6.74 9.18 26.80
CA GLY A 180 -5.77 8.09 26.82
C GLY A 180 -5.94 7.04 25.72
N VAL A 181 -6.69 7.32 24.64
CA VAL A 181 -6.82 6.41 23.48
C VAL A 181 -5.74 6.74 22.45
N ALA A 182 -4.67 5.94 22.41
CA ALA A 182 -3.57 6.11 21.45
C ALA A 182 -3.90 5.50 20.08
N ARG A 183 -4.50 4.30 20.08
CA ARG A 183 -4.88 3.58 18.86
C ARG A 183 -6.24 2.92 19.02
N MET A 184 -7.06 3.00 17.97
CA MET A 184 -8.36 2.34 17.90
C MET A 184 -8.67 1.86 16.49
N HIS A 185 -9.59 0.90 16.42
CA HIS A 185 -10.19 0.38 15.19
C HIS A 185 -11.72 0.60 15.24
N CYS A 186 -12.28 1.07 14.13
CA CYS A 186 -13.72 1.29 13.97
C CYS A 186 -14.32 0.04 13.33
N GLY A 187 -15.35 -0.56 13.93
CA GLY A 187 -16.05 -1.72 13.40
C GLY A 187 -16.98 -1.32 12.24
N LYS A 188 -18.29 -1.48 12.43
CA LYS A 188 -19.30 -1.27 11.37
C LYS A 188 -19.65 0.20 11.10
N TYR A 189 -18.67 1.09 11.15
CA TYR A 189 -18.83 2.51 10.85
C TYR A 189 -17.54 3.12 10.28
N ASN A 190 -17.71 4.16 9.46
CA ASN A 190 -16.60 4.95 8.93
C ASN A 190 -16.40 6.20 9.78
N ALA A 191 -15.17 6.46 10.25
CA ALA A 191 -14.83 7.71 10.94
C ALA A 191 -14.62 8.83 9.91
N LEU A 192 -15.50 9.84 9.90
CA LEU A 192 -15.43 10.94 8.94
C LEU A 192 -14.66 12.14 9.46
N GLN A 193 -14.86 12.48 10.74
CA GLN A 193 -14.26 13.67 11.33
C GLN A 193 -14.02 13.46 12.83
N ARG A 194 -12.94 14.06 13.35
CA ARG A 194 -12.68 14.16 14.80
C ARG A 194 -12.76 15.62 15.23
N LEU A 195 -13.48 15.87 16.31
CA LEU A 195 -13.68 17.17 16.94
C LEU A 195 -12.99 17.14 18.31
N ASN A 196 -11.92 17.90 18.46
CA ASN A 196 -11.14 17.92 19.71
C ASN A 196 -11.97 18.54 20.84
N ARG A 197 -12.07 17.84 21.99
CA ARG A 197 -12.83 18.33 23.15
C ARG A 197 -12.27 19.60 23.79
N ARG A 198 -11.00 19.93 23.53
CA ARG A 198 -10.41 21.22 23.94
C ARG A 198 -10.96 22.41 23.18
N GLN A 199 -11.55 22.17 22.00
CA GLN A 199 -12.00 23.21 21.06
C GLN A 199 -13.50 23.13 20.78
N CYS A 200 -14.17 22.07 21.22
CA CYS A 200 -15.54 21.77 20.86
C CYS A 200 -16.28 21.14 22.04
N THR A 201 -17.37 21.78 22.48
CA THR A 201 -18.27 21.22 23.50
C THR A 201 -19.18 20.14 22.93
N SER A 202 -19.88 19.38 23.78
CA SER A 202 -20.84 18.36 23.34
C SER A 202 -21.96 18.97 22.50
N GLU A 203 -22.47 20.14 22.89
CA GLU A 203 -23.51 20.89 22.19
C GLU A 203 -23.04 21.33 20.80
N GLN A 204 -21.81 21.86 20.73
CA GLN A 204 -21.21 22.26 19.45
C GLN A 204 -20.97 21.07 18.53
N ALA A 205 -20.54 19.93 19.08
CA ALA A 205 -20.34 18.70 18.31
C ALA A 205 -21.67 18.14 17.77
N LYS A 206 -22.75 18.20 18.55
CA LYS A 206 -24.11 17.85 18.10
C LYS A 206 -24.62 18.81 17.03
N ALA A 207 -24.47 20.12 17.22
CA ALA A 207 -24.85 21.10 16.21
C ALA A 207 -24.10 20.89 14.89
N LYS A 208 -22.81 20.53 14.97
CA LYS A 208 -22.01 20.20 13.80
C LYS A 208 -22.47 18.92 13.11
N LEU A 209 -22.85 17.89 13.87
CA LEU A 209 -23.42 16.67 13.32
C LEU A 209 -24.70 16.97 12.52
N GLU A 210 -25.63 17.73 13.10
CA GLU A 210 -26.89 18.10 12.44
C GLU A 210 -26.65 18.93 11.19
N GLN A 211 -25.69 19.87 11.21
CA GLN A 211 -25.29 20.61 10.02
C GLN A 211 -24.83 19.66 8.89
N LEU A 212 -24.03 18.64 9.23
CA LEU A 212 -23.51 17.67 8.25
C LEU A 212 -24.59 16.71 7.73
N LYS A 213 -25.62 16.43 8.52
CA LYS A 213 -26.78 15.65 8.06
C LYS A 213 -27.57 16.44 7.02
N ASN A 214 -27.86 17.71 7.30
CA ASN A 214 -28.66 18.57 6.43
C ASN A 214 -27.91 18.99 5.15
N SER A 215 -26.56 18.95 5.14
CA SER A 215 -25.77 19.26 3.94
C SER A 215 -25.64 18.10 2.94
N LYS A 216 -26.16 16.91 3.28
CA LYS A 216 -26.12 15.71 2.44
C LYS A 216 -27.47 15.38 1.78
N GLU A 217 -28.49 16.20 2.03
CA GLU A 217 -29.74 16.24 1.26
C GLU A 217 -29.58 17.17 0.05
#